data_AF-A0A814CN19-F1
#
_entry.id   AF-A0A814CN19-F1
#
_cell.length_a   1.000
_cell.length_b   1.000
_cell.length_c   1.000
_cell.angle_alpha   90.00
_cell.angle_beta   90.00
_cell.angle_gamma   90.00
#
_symmetry.space_group_name_H-M   'P 1'
#
loop_
_entity.id
_entity.type
_entity.pdbx_description
1 polymer ?
#
loop_
_entity_poly.entity_id
_entity_poly.type
_entity_poly.pdbx_seq_one_letter_code
_entity_poly.pdbx_strand_id
1 'polypeptide(L)'
;MTPIEFLEFRGYLSAGSGFQSLQFRIIEMKLGLTDRFRSSFKTKYFTGTMFKGEQNVELEQAINEESLLIQIERWLETIYDNTSFDFLTVFTSSVEHFIEYGKKQKIMNGVAVETAERDVETPRIYTYIIDDTTWQFTEIDPRVFADSTIKHARLANWSEYICYAGEFHLRPKFGWTKLNDEWELVFDNASGTYSPNAELLINLKKLLLFNFPGLNITTYDYKDPMLRDSIEQLEIIARRYKNIGRQEK
;
A
#
# COMPACT_ATOMS: atom_id res chain seq x y z
N MET A 1 2.82 26.19 22.97
CA MET A 1 2.82 27.52 22.33
C MET A 1 1.52 27.68 21.57
N THR A 2 0.70 28.64 21.97
CA THR A 2 -0.52 29.01 21.25
C THR A 2 -0.19 29.93 20.07
N PRO A 3 -1.05 30.05 19.05
CA PRO A 3 -0.81 30.98 17.93
C PRO A 3 -0.65 32.43 18.36
N ILE A 4 -1.34 32.83 19.44
CA ILE A 4 -1.27 34.18 20.02
C ILE A 4 0.11 34.42 20.65
N GLU A 5 0.58 33.48 21.47
CA GLU A 5 1.93 33.53 22.05
C GLU A 5 3.01 33.60 20.96
N PHE A 6 2.84 32.89 19.84
CA PHE A 6 3.79 32.95 18.72
C PHE A 6 3.81 34.31 18.01
N LEU A 7 2.64 34.94 17.83
CA LEU A 7 2.53 36.25 17.19
C LEU A 7 3.29 37.34 17.95
N GLU A 8 3.32 37.25 19.28
CA GLU A 8 3.99 38.21 20.15
C GLU A 8 5.50 38.33 19.88
N PHE A 9 6.15 37.24 19.45
CA PHE A 9 7.60 37.24 19.20
C PHE A 9 8.00 36.91 17.75
N ARG A 10 7.06 36.57 16.87
CA ARG A 10 7.33 36.29 15.44
C ARG A 10 8.14 37.38 14.77
N GLY A 11 7.90 38.65 15.10
CA GLY A 11 8.62 39.80 14.54
C GLY A 11 10.14 39.75 14.77
N TYR A 12 10.60 39.08 15.84
CA TYR A 12 12.02 38.95 16.15
C TYR A 12 12.73 37.84 15.36
N LEU A 13 11.98 36.92 14.73
CA LEU A 13 12.56 35.80 13.98
C LEU A 13 13.14 36.21 12.61
N SER A 14 12.95 37.47 12.18
CA SER A 14 13.43 38.03 10.91
C SER A 14 13.17 37.10 9.71
N ALA A 15 13.95 37.17 8.63
CA ALA A 15 13.83 36.27 7.47
C ALA A 15 14.32 34.83 7.74
N GLY A 16 14.62 34.49 9.00
CA GLY A 16 15.07 33.17 9.43
C GLY A 16 14.02 32.11 9.14
N SER A 17 14.39 31.06 8.40
CA SER A 17 13.47 30.00 8.02
C SER A 17 14.10 28.63 8.24
N GLY A 18 13.28 27.61 8.50
CA GLY A 18 13.72 26.21 8.57
C GLY A 18 14.38 25.72 7.28
N PHE A 19 14.16 26.40 6.15
CA PHE A 19 14.88 26.13 4.91
C PHE A 19 16.41 26.35 5.01
N GLN A 20 16.86 27.16 5.98
CA GLN A 20 18.27 27.47 6.25
C GLN A 20 18.91 26.49 7.26
N SER A 21 18.24 25.41 7.65
CA SER A 21 18.83 24.42 8.55
C SER A 21 19.83 23.53 7.82
N LEU A 22 21.11 23.87 7.88
CA LEU A 22 22.20 23.13 7.23
C LEU A 22 22.25 21.66 7.69
N GLN A 23 22.17 21.43 9.01
CA GLN A 23 22.19 20.08 9.57
C GLN A 23 21.05 19.21 9.03
N PHE A 24 19.85 19.79 8.89
CA PHE A 24 18.71 19.05 8.33
C PHE A 24 18.97 18.66 6.87
N ARG A 25 19.60 19.55 6.09
CA ARG A 25 19.99 19.27 4.70
C ARG A 25 21.03 18.17 4.59
N ILE A 26 22.04 18.21 5.47
CA ILE A 26 23.08 17.17 5.54
C ILE A 26 22.46 15.82 5.90
N ILE A 27 21.51 15.76 6.86
CA ILE A 27 20.81 14.52 7.20
C ILE A 27 20.06 13.97 5.99
N GLU A 28 19.33 14.80 5.25
CA GLU A 28 18.63 14.37 4.03
C GLU A 28 19.61 13.79 2.99
N MET A 29 20.77 14.42 2.78
CA MET A 29 21.81 13.91 1.87
C MET A 29 22.39 12.59 2.33
N LYS A 30 22.77 12.51 3.61
CA LYS A 30 23.32 11.29 4.20
C LYS A 30 22.33 10.13 4.21
N LEU A 31 21.02 10.38 4.27
CA LEU A 31 20.00 9.34 4.14
C LEU A 31 19.74 8.89 2.69
N GLY A 32 20.15 9.68 1.68
CA GLY A 32 19.98 9.35 0.26
C GLY A 32 18.80 10.05 -0.42
N LEU A 33 18.23 11.09 0.19
CA LEU A 33 17.15 11.90 -0.39
C LEU A 33 17.72 12.91 -1.39
N THR A 34 18.15 12.42 -2.56
CA THR A 34 18.71 13.25 -3.64
C THR A 34 17.64 14.08 -4.35
N ASP A 35 18.07 15.06 -5.17
CA ASP A 35 17.18 16.02 -5.84
C ASP A 35 16.13 15.36 -6.74
N ARG A 36 16.35 14.12 -7.21
CA ARG A 36 15.38 13.36 -8.00
C ARG A 36 14.05 13.10 -7.26
N PHE A 37 14.07 13.14 -5.93
CA PHE A 37 12.91 12.94 -5.07
C PHE A 37 12.28 14.26 -4.59
N ARG A 38 12.80 15.43 -5.01
CA ARG A 38 12.29 16.73 -4.60
C ARG A 38 11.30 17.29 -5.62
N SER A 39 10.25 17.93 -5.12
CA SER A 39 9.36 18.74 -5.96
C SER A 39 10.11 19.96 -6.50
N SER A 40 9.78 20.37 -7.73
CA SER A 40 10.45 21.46 -8.46
C SER A 40 10.50 22.79 -7.68
N PHE A 41 9.51 23.05 -6.81
CA PHE A 41 9.47 24.21 -5.93
C PHE A 41 10.53 24.17 -4.83
N LYS A 42 10.83 22.98 -4.26
CA LYS A 42 11.81 22.80 -3.19
C LYS A 42 13.25 22.75 -3.71
N THR A 43 13.47 22.37 -4.96
CA THR A 43 14.81 22.30 -5.58
C THR A 43 15.53 23.66 -5.56
N LYS A 44 14.81 24.77 -5.81
CA LYS A 44 15.40 26.13 -5.83
C LYS A 44 15.90 26.62 -4.46
N TYR A 45 15.36 26.09 -3.36
CA TYR A 45 15.80 26.39 -2.00
C TYR A 45 16.90 25.46 -1.51
N PHE A 46 17.17 24.39 -2.26
CA PHE A 46 18.17 23.39 -1.95
C PHE A 46 19.50 23.69 -2.66
N THR A 47 19.43 24.09 -3.93
CA THR A 47 20.61 24.30 -4.76
C THR A 47 21.07 25.77 -4.75
N GLY A 48 22.22 25.99 -4.11
CA GLY A 48 23.20 27.04 -4.45
C GLY A 48 22.94 28.49 -4.00
N THR A 49 21.77 28.84 -3.46
CA THR A 49 21.49 30.25 -3.10
C THR A 49 21.22 30.50 -1.61
N MET A 50 20.89 29.46 -0.84
CA MET A 50 20.57 29.56 0.59
C MET A 50 21.81 29.56 1.50
N PHE A 51 22.80 28.72 1.20
CA PHE A 51 24.03 28.58 1.97
C PHE A 51 25.19 29.28 1.26
N LYS A 52 26.09 29.90 2.03
CA LYS A 52 27.25 30.63 1.51
C LYS A 52 28.50 30.29 2.31
N GLY A 53 29.67 30.44 1.69
CA GLY A 53 30.95 30.18 2.35
C GLY A 53 31.06 28.73 2.81
N GLU A 54 31.52 28.54 4.04
CA GLU A 54 31.77 27.22 4.66
C GLU A 54 30.55 26.31 4.66
N GLN A 55 29.35 26.85 4.91
CA GLN A 55 28.11 26.07 4.92
C GLN A 55 27.79 25.45 3.55
N ASN A 56 28.10 26.16 2.46
CA ASN A 56 27.89 25.62 1.12
C ASN A 56 28.90 24.50 0.82
N VAL A 57 30.15 24.66 1.26
CA VAL A 57 31.18 23.63 1.12
C VAL A 57 30.78 22.35 1.87
N GLU A 58 30.27 22.49 3.10
CA GLU A 58 29.80 21.34 3.90
C GLU A 58 28.60 20.62 3.25
N LEU A 59 27.65 21.38 2.68
CA LEU A 59 26.52 20.80 1.96
C LEU A 59 26.97 20.08 0.69
N GLU A 60 27.84 20.69 -0.12
CA GLU A 60 28.42 20.07 -1.31
C GLU A 60 29.20 18.80 -0.98
N GLN A 61 29.93 18.79 0.14
CA GLN A 61 30.58 17.57 0.62
C GLN A 61 29.54 16.48 0.93
N ALA A 62 28.47 16.80 1.67
CA ALA A 62 27.41 15.84 1.98
C ALA A 62 26.67 15.32 0.72
N ILE A 63 26.53 16.15 -0.33
CA ILE A 63 25.94 15.76 -1.62
C ILE A 63 26.85 14.75 -2.36
N ASN A 64 28.17 14.95 -2.30
CA ASN A 64 29.14 14.11 -3.01
C ASN A 64 29.53 12.85 -2.23
N GLU A 65 29.27 12.80 -0.93
CA GLU A 65 29.49 11.62 -0.11
C GLU A 65 28.49 10.49 -0.40
N GLU A 66 28.94 9.25 -0.24
CA GLU A 66 28.09 8.06 -0.42
C GLU A 66 27.04 7.99 0.70
N SER A 67 25.76 8.05 0.31
CA SER A 67 24.65 8.01 1.27
C SER A 67 24.50 6.64 1.95
N LEU A 68 23.84 6.64 3.12
CA LEU A 68 23.49 5.44 3.87
C LEU A 68 22.69 4.45 3.01
N LEU A 69 21.82 4.92 2.13
CA LEU A 69 21.07 4.07 1.20
C LEU A 69 22.01 3.22 0.34
N ILE A 70 22.99 3.85 -0.32
CA ILE A 70 23.95 3.15 -1.18
C ILE A 70 24.82 2.19 -0.35
N GLN A 71 25.22 2.60 0.86
CA GLN A 71 26.00 1.72 1.75
C GLN A 71 25.20 0.48 2.18
N ILE A 72 23.90 0.63 2.45
CA ILE A 72 23.00 -0.49 2.74
C ILE A 72 22.81 -1.38 1.51
N GLU A 73 22.60 -0.81 0.32
CA GLU A 73 22.47 -1.57 -0.92
C GLU A 73 23.71 -2.43 -1.18
N ARG A 74 24.91 -1.85 -1.08
CA ARG A 74 26.17 -2.59 -1.22
C ARG A 74 26.33 -3.67 -0.17
N TRP A 75 25.95 -3.40 1.08
CA TRP A 75 25.96 -4.43 2.11
C TRP A 75 24.98 -5.56 1.80
N LEU A 76 23.78 -5.27 1.30
CA LEU A 76 22.80 -6.28 0.88
C LEU A 76 23.32 -7.13 -0.29
N GLU A 77 24.03 -6.52 -1.26
CA GLU A 77 24.70 -7.24 -2.35
C GLU A 77 25.72 -8.26 -1.80
N THR A 78 26.46 -7.91 -0.74
CA THR A 78 27.42 -8.86 -0.12
C THR A 78 26.76 -10.08 0.53
N ILE A 79 25.50 -9.97 0.97
CA ILE A 79 24.75 -11.11 1.52
C ILE A 79 24.42 -12.10 0.40
N TYR A 80 24.13 -11.58 -0.79
CA TYR A 80 23.79 -12.39 -1.95
C TYR A 80 25.00 -13.12 -2.53
N ASP A 81 26.15 -12.45 -2.61
CA ASP A 81 27.36 -13.01 -3.24
C ASP A 81 28.13 -14.00 -2.34
N ASN A 82 27.99 -13.93 -1.02
CA ASN A 82 28.76 -14.75 -0.08
C ASN A 82 28.06 -16.03 0.40
N THR A 83 26.91 -16.37 -0.18
CA THR A 83 26.20 -17.60 0.18
C THR A 83 26.51 -18.72 -0.80
N SER A 84 26.93 -19.88 -0.29
CA SER A 84 26.96 -21.15 -1.05
C SER A 84 25.57 -21.65 -1.45
N PHE A 85 24.53 -20.90 -1.09
CA PHE A 85 23.13 -21.18 -1.32
C PHE A 85 22.58 -20.24 -2.40
N ASP A 86 22.20 -20.81 -3.54
CA ASP A 86 21.59 -20.07 -4.64
C ASP A 86 20.12 -19.75 -4.33
N PHE A 87 19.92 -18.68 -3.56
CA PHE A 87 18.59 -18.27 -3.10
C PHE A 87 17.62 -17.99 -4.24
N LEU A 88 18.03 -17.25 -5.30
CA LEU A 88 17.09 -16.91 -6.38
C LEU A 88 16.62 -18.14 -7.14
N THR A 89 17.49 -19.13 -7.39
CA THR A 89 17.07 -20.37 -8.04
C THR A 89 16.08 -21.14 -7.17
N VAL A 90 16.39 -21.34 -5.88
CA VAL A 90 15.50 -22.07 -4.97
C VAL A 90 14.16 -21.35 -4.77
N PHE A 91 14.20 -20.03 -4.63
CA PHE A 91 13.00 -19.21 -4.52
C PHE A 91 12.15 -19.29 -5.79
N THR A 92 12.76 -19.13 -6.96
CA THR A 92 12.06 -19.20 -8.26
C THR A 92 11.40 -20.56 -8.46
N SER A 93 12.13 -21.66 -8.27
CA SER A 93 11.57 -23.00 -8.40
C SER A 93 10.43 -23.26 -7.41
N SER A 94 10.53 -22.74 -6.19
CA SER A 94 9.45 -22.85 -5.20
C SER A 94 8.19 -22.09 -5.61
N VAL A 95 8.35 -20.89 -6.18
CA VAL A 95 7.24 -20.07 -6.70
C VAL A 95 6.60 -20.73 -7.94
N GLU A 96 7.41 -21.22 -8.87
CA GLU A 96 6.92 -21.93 -10.06
C GLU A 96 6.14 -23.20 -9.68
N HIS A 97 6.66 -23.97 -8.72
CA HIS A 97 5.98 -25.15 -8.19
C HIS A 97 4.63 -24.79 -7.56
N PHE A 98 4.59 -23.73 -6.75
CA PHE A 98 3.35 -23.22 -6.16
C PHE A 98 2.32 -22.83 -7.23
N ILE A 99 2.75 -22.12 -8.27
CA ILE A 99 1.89 -21.72 -9.40
C ILE A 99 1.38 -22.93 -10.19
N GLU A 100 2.22 -23.92 -10.46
CA GLU A 100 1.85 -25.12 -11.21
C GLU A 100 0.89 -26.02 -10.42
N TYR A 101 1.12 -26.15 -9.11
CA TYR A 101 0.24 -26.87 -8.20
C TYR A 101 -1.17 -26.25 -8.19
N GLY A 102 -1.27 -24.92 -8.08
CA GLY A 102 -2.55 -24.21 -8.17
C GLY A 102 -3.27 -24.39 -9.52
N LYS A 103 -2.54 -24.52 -10.63
CA LYS A 103 -3.13 -24.82 -11.95
C LYS A 103 -3.70 -26.24 -12.05
N LYS A 104 -3.03 -27.24 -11.45
CA LYS A 104 -3.46 -28.66 -11.50
C LYS A 104 -4.74 -28.92 -10.69
N GLN A 105 -4.92 -28.24 -9.57
CA GLN A 105 -6.16 -28.35 -8.78
C GLN A 105 -7.41 -27.90 -9.55
N LYS A 106 -7.27 -26.99 -10.54
CA LYS A 106 -8.39 -26.52 -11.37
C LYS A 106 -8.88 -27.54 -12.41
N ILE A 107 -8.05 -28.51 -12.80
CA ILE A 107 -8.38 -29.53 -13.83
C ILE A 107 -9.11 -30.73 -13.21
N MET A 108 -8.86 -31.05 -11.93
CA MET A 108 -9.52 -32.18 -11.24
C MET A 108 -10.94 -31.90 -10.75
N ASN A 109 -11.37 -30.63 -10.69
CA ASN A 109 -12.71 -30.24 -10.20
C ASN A 109 -13.85 -30.44 -11.23
N GLY A 110 -13.57 -31.05 -12.40
CA GLY A 110 -14.59 -31.41 -13.41
C GLY A 110 -15.25 -32.78 -13.20
N VAL A 111 -14.80 -33.58 -12.24
CA VAL A 111 -15.47 -34.83 -11.81
C VAL A 111 -15.77 -34.66 -10.33
N ALA A 112 -17.06 -34.65 -9.99
CA ALA A 112 -17.52 -34.58 -8.61
C ALA A 112 -17.00 -35.80 -7.83
N VAL A 113 -15.91 -35.59 -7.09
CA VAL A 113 -15.47 -36.47 -6.02
C VAL A 113 -15.89 -35.77 -4.72
N GLU A 114 -16.98 -36.28 -4.15
CA GLU A 114 -17.18 -36.26 -2.70
C GLU A 114 -15.94 -36.88 -2.06
N THR A 115 -15.37 -36.21 -1.05
CA THR A 115 -14.07 -36.49 -0.40
C THR A 115 -12.83 -35.90 -1.08
N ALA A 116 -12.64 -34.60 -0.90
CA ALA A 116 -11.32 -33.96 -0.80
C ALA A 116 -11.52 -32.66 -0.01
N GLU A 117 -10.62 -32.35 0.92
CA GLU A 117 -10.50 -31.06 1.60
C GLU A 117 -10.62 -29.94 0.56
N ARG A 118 -11.80 -29.32 0.46
CA ARG A 118 -12.00 -28.23 -0.51
C ARG A 118 -11.32 -27.00 0.06
N ASP A 119 -10.18 -26.64 -0.52
CA ASP A 119 -9.59 -25.30 -0.56
C ASP A 119 -10.64 -24.32 -1.10
N VAL A 120 -11.62 -23.97 -0.28
CA VAL A 120 -12.41 -22.77 -0.50
C VAL A 120 -11.51 -21.64 0.01
N GLU A 121 -10.98 -20.86 -0.92
CA GLU A 121 -10.12 -19.71 -0.65
C GLU A 121 -10.74 -18.87 0.48
N THR A 122 -10.03 -18.77 1.60
CA THR A 122 -10.45 -17.92 2.72
C THR A 122 -10.68 -16.51 2.19
N PRO A 123 -11.84 -15.91 2.41
CA PRO A 123 -12.13 -14.64 1.78
C PRO A 123 -11.18 -13.55 2.28
N ARG A 124 -10.71 -12.71 1.34
CA ARG A 124 -9.71 -11.67 1.57
C ARG A 124 -10.31 -10.30 1.31
N ILE A 125 -9.86 -9.33 2.10
CA ILE A 125 -10.16 -7.91 1.92
C ILE A 125 -8.84 -7.20 1.61
N TYR A 126 -8.87 -6.25 0.71
CA TYR A 126 -7.72 -5.45 0.29
C TYR A 126 -7.99 -3.99 0.57
N THR A 127 -6.99 -3.26 1.05
CA THR A 127 -7.03 -1.78 1.00
C THR A 127 -6.31 -1.34 -0.27
N TYR A 128 -6.81 -0.29 -0.91
CA TYR A 128 -6.23 0.22 -2.14
C TYR A 128 -6.14 1.74 -2.15
N ILE A 129 -5.20 2.24 -2.95
CA ILE A 129 -5.07 3.64 -3.32
C ILE A 129 -4.95 3.78 -4.83
N ILE A 130 -5.37 4.92 -5.34
CA ILE A 130 -5.17 5.33 -6.72
C ILE A 130 -4.49 6.70 -6.68
N ASP A 131 -3.34 6.80 -7.32
CA ASP A 131 -2.67 8.08 -7.62
C ASP A 131 -2.84 8.44 -9.11
N ASP A 132 -2.15 9.46 -9.58
CA ASP A 132 -2.26 9.94 -10.96
C ASP A 132 -1.82 8.92 -12.01
N THR A 133 -1.05 7.90 -11.61
CA THR A 133 -0.34 6.97 -12.50
C THR A 133 -0.48 5.50 -12.14
N THR A 134 -0.80 5.18 -10.88
CA THR A 134 -0.79 3.82 -10.37
C THR A 134 -2.02 3.50 -9.51
N TRP A 135 -2.40 2.23 -9.56
CA TRP A 135 -3.32 1.62 -8.61
C TRP A 135 -2.51 0.63 -7.76
N GLN A 136 -2.50 0.83 -6.46
CA GLN A 136 -1.74 0.01 -5.51
C GLN A 136 -2.68 -0.54 -4.45
N PHE A 137 -2.48 -1.79 -4.04
CA PHE A 137 -3.30 -2.42 -3.02
C PHE A 137 -2.52 -3.46 -2.21
N THR A 138 -2.98 -3.74 -0.99
CA THR A 138 -2.42 -4.78 -0.12
C THR A 138 -3.53 -5.49 0.64
N GLU A 139 -3.31 -6.77 0.96
CA GLU A 139 -4.25 -7.57 1.73
C GLU A 139 -4.32 -7.07 3.18
N ILE A 140 -5.55 -6.97 3.70
CA ILE A 140 -5.83 -6.70 5.11
C ILE A 140 -6.02 -8.04 5.81
N ASP A 141 -5.20 -8.32 6.83
CA ASP A 141 -5.40 -9.51 7.65
C ASP A 141 -6.72 -9.39 8.44
N PRO A 142 -7.65 -10.34 8.33
CA PRO A 142 -8.88 -10.38 9.14
C PRO A 142 -8.64 -10.49 10.66
N ARG A 143 -7.38 -10.62 11.12
CA ARG A 143 -6.99 -10.56 12.54
C ARG A 143 -6.78 -9.13 13.04
N VAL A 144 -6.63 -8.16 12.14
CA VAL A 144 -6.29 -6.76 12.45
C VAL A 144 -7.40 -5.83 11.96
N PHE A 145 -8.64 -6.12 12.37
CA PHE A 145 -9.78 -5.19 12.22
C PHE A 145 -9.69 -3.96 13.15
N ALA A 146 -8.58 -3.84 13.89
CA ALA A 146 -8.33 -2.77 14.85
C ALA A 146 -6.94 -2.16 14.55
N ASP A 147 -6.88 -1.26 13.57
CA ASP A 147 -6.07 -0.02 13.57
C ASP A 147 -5.91 0.51 12.13
N SER A 148 -6.72 1.51 11.81
CA SER A 148 -6.87 2.11 10.47
C SER A 148 -5.93 3.29 10.20
N THR A 149 -4.91 3.51 11.02
CA THR A 149 -4.12 4.75 11.01
C THR A 149 -2.95 4.77 10.01
N ILE A 150 -2.63 3.67 9.33
CA ILE A 150 -1.49 3.59 8.38
C ILE A 150 -1.86 2.99 7.01
N LYS A 151 -3.11 3.10 6.56
CA LYS A 151 -3.49 2.62 5.20
C LYS A 151 -2.88 3.48 4.10
N HIS A 152 -3.04 4.80 4.22
CA HIS A 152 -2.54 5.79 3.28
C HIS A 152 -1.02 5.89 3.31
N ALA A 153 -0.41 6.08 4.48
CA ALA A 153 1.04 6.28 4.57
C ALA A 153 1.84 5.06 4.08
N ARG A 154 1.34 3.84 4.35
CA ARG A 154 2.03 2.60 3.97
C ARG A 154 1.90 2.31 2.49
N LEU A 155 0.69 2.43 1.92
CA LEU A 155 0.47 2.17 0.50
C LEU A 155 1.00 3.31 -0.36
N ALA A 156 0.80 4.57 0.03
CA ALA A 156 1.19 5.72 -0.79
C ALA A 156 2.69 6.03 -0.72
N ASN A 157 3.50 5.17 -0.09
CA ASN A 157 4.91 5.43 0.20
C ASN A 157 5.11 6.84 0.79
N TRP A 158 4.23 7.22 1.73
CA TRP A 158 4.20 8.54 2.37
C TRP A 158 3.94 9.73 1.42
N SER A 159 3.36 9.49 0.24
CA SER A 159 2.90 10.56 -0.65
C SER A 159 1.88 11.45 0.07
N GLU A 160 2.07 12.77 -0.05
CA GLU A 160 1.15 13.79 0.47
C GLU A 160 -0.15 13.85 -0.36
N TYR A 161 -0.17 13.22 -1.55
CA TYR A 161 -1.29 13.27 -2.49
C TYR A 161 -1.65 11.89 -3.02
N ILE A 162 -2.94 11.56 -2.93
CA ILE A 162 -3.57 10.43 -3.61
C ILE A 162 -4.90 10.90 -4.21
N CYS A 163 -5.33 10.30 -5.31
CA CYS A 163 -6.57 10.66 -6.01
C CYS A 163 -7.79 9.97 -5.38
N TYR A 164 -7.63 8.72 -4.96
CA TYR A 164 -8.72 7.93 -4.37
C TYR A 164 -8.19 6.82 -3.47
N ALA A 165 -8.99 6.36 -2.52
CA ALA A 165 -8.66 5.22 -1.68
C ALA A 165 -9.92 4.55 -1.12
N GLY A 166 -9.78 3.28 -0.75
CA GLY A 166 -10.85 2.51 -0.14
C GLY A 166 -10.43 1.08 0.14
N GLU A 167 -11.42 0.20 0.24
CA GLU A 167 -11.26 -1.23 0.35
C GLU A 167 -12.00 -1.95 -0.77
N PHE A 168 -11.56 -3.17 -1.06
CA PHE A 168 -12.29 -4.05 -1.95
C PHE A 168 -12.13 -5.51 -1.57
N HIS A 169 -13.12 -6.32 -1.94
CA HIS A 169 -13.11 -7.76 -1.74
C HIS A 169 -13.88 -8.47 -2.84
N LEU A 170 -13.65 -9.78 -2.95
CA LEU A 170 -14.36 -10.64 -3.87
C LEU A 170 -15.52 -11.33 -3.13
N ARG A 171 -16.65 -11.49 -3.82
CA ARG A 171 -17.76 -12.31 -3.35
C ARG A 171 -18.49 -12.97 -4.52
N PRO A 172 -19.22 -14.07 -4.27
CA PRO A 172 -20.23 -14.55 -5.21
C PRO A 172 -21.27 -13.44 -5.48
N LYS A 173 -21.65 -13.24 -6.74
CA LYS A 173 -22.53 -12.14 -7.18
C LYS A 173 -23.89 -12.14 -6.47
N PHE A 174 -24.38 -13.30 -6.03
CA PHE A 174 -25.63 -13.42 -5.29
C PHE A 174 -25.43 -13.53 -3.77
N GLY A 175 -24.24 -13.19 -3.28
CA GLY A 175 -23.85 -13.25 -1.88
C GLY A 175 -23.43 -14.65 -1.44
N TRP A 176 -22.83 -14.72 -0.26
CA TRP A 176 -22.28 -15.95 0.29
C TRP A 176 -23.33 -17.01 0.66
N THR A 177 -24.61 -16.62 0.68
CA THR A 177 -25.75 -17.53 0.93
C THR A 177 -26.23 -18.23 -0.33
N LYS A 178 -25.86 -17.75 -1.53
CA LYS A 178 -26.23 -18.32 -2.83
C LYS A 178 -24.98 -18.43 -3.70
N LEU A 179 -24.21 -19.49 -3.42
CA LEU A 179 -23.00 -19.80 -4.19
C LEU A 179 -23.37 -20.07 -5.66
N ASN A 180 -22.69 -19.37 -6.56
CA ASN A 180 -22.77 -19.55 -8.00
C ASN A 180 -21.37 -19.31 -8.61
N ASP A 181 -21.21 -19.66 -9.88
CA ASP A 181 -19.94 -19.50 -10.59
C ASP A 181 -19.68 -18.04 -11.04
N GLU A 182 -20.64 -17.12 -10.86
CA GLU A 182 -20.43 -15.70 -11.16
C GLU A 182 -19.94 -14.95 -9.92
N TRP A 183 -18.72 -14.44 -10.00
CA TRP A 183 -18.10 -13.62 -8.97
C TRP A 183 -18.18 -12.14 -9.31
N GLU A 184 -18.13 -11.29 -8.29
CA GLU A 184 -17.97 -9.85 -8.45
C GLU A 184 -16.89 -9.30 -7.52
N LEU A 185 -16.25 -8.23 -7.97
CA LEU A 185 -15.39 -7.36 -7.18
C LEU A 185 -16.23 -6.23 -6.59
N VAL A 186 -16.23 -6.13 -5.27
CA VAL A 186 -16.93 -5.11 -4.53
C VAL A 186 -15.91 -4.09 -4.05
N PHE A 187 -16.02 -2.85 -4.51
CA PHE A 187 -15.17 -1.73 -4.11
C PHE A 187 -15.95 -0.73 -3.26
N ASP A 188 -15.29 -0.08 -2.32
CA ASP A 188 -15.87 1.00 -1.52
C ASP A 188 -14.95 2.23 -1.41
N ASN A 189 -15.40 3.25 -0.68
CA ASN A 189 -14.63 4.45 -0.33
C ASN A 189 -14.17 4.45 1.14
N ALA A 190 -14.04 3.29 1.78
CA ALA A 190 -13.65 3.12 3.18
C ALA A 190 -12.13 3.30 3.39
N SER A 191 -11.62 4.51 3.15
CA SER A 191 -10.18 4.79 3.26
C SER A 191 -9.68 4.95 4.71
N GLY A 192 -10.59 5.08 5.69
CA GLY A 192 -10.28 5.32 7.10
C GLY A 192 -10.50 6.78 7.49
N THR A 193 -9.43 7.57 7.64
CA THR A 193 -9.50 8.93 8.19
C THR A 193 -10.14 9.96 7.23
N TYR A 194 -10.07 9.73 5.91
CA TYR A 194 -10.58 10.66 4.89
C TYR A 194 -11.22 9.91 3.72
N SER A 195 -12.44 9.39 3.93
CA SER A 195 -13.19 8.69 2.88
C SER A 195 -13.52 9.62 1.70
N PRO A 196 -13.19 9.25 0.46
CA PRO A 196 -13.59 10.00 -0.73
C PRO A 196 -15.11 10.14 -0.86
N ASN A 197 -15.57 11.18 -1.56
CA ASN A 197 -17.00 11.42 -1.79
C ASN A 197 -17.65 10.26 -2.56
N ALA A 198 -18.78 9.76 -2.06
CA ALA A 198 -19.60 8.70 -2.66
C ALA A 198 -19.96 8.97 -4.13
N GLU A 199 -20.14 10.25 -4.50
CA GLU A 199 -20.45 10.64 -5.89
C GLU A 199 -19.37 10.22 -6.89
N LEU A 200 -18.13 10.02 -6.42
CA LEU A 200 -17.01 9.58 -7.24
C LEU A 200 -16.98 8.06 -7.46
N LEU A 201 -17.80 7.27 -6.75
CA LEU A 201 -17.89 5.82 -6.94
C LEU A 201 -18.32 5.45 -8.36
N ILE A 202 -19.10 6.30 -9.03
CA ILE A 202 -19.45 6.11 -10.44
C ILE A 202 -18.22 6.25 -11.35
N ASN A 203 -17.32 7.17 -11.02
CA ASN A 203 -16.08 7.38 -11.76
C ASN A 203 -15.10 6.25 -11.49
N LEU A 204 -14.99 5.80 -10.24
CA LEU A 204 -14.22 4.61 -9.87
C LEU A 204 -14.68 3.39 -10.67
N LYS A 205 -15.98 3.11 -10.69
CA LYS A 205 -16.53 1.97 -11.43
C LYS A 205 -16.21 2.06 -12.92
N LYS A 206 -16.35 3.24 -13.52
CA LYS A 206 -16.00 3.48 -14.94
C LYS A 206 -14.50 3.27 -15.18
N LEU A 207 -13.65 3.80 -14.32
CA LEU A 207 -12.19 3.65 -14.41
C LEU A 207 -11.78 2.18 -14.36
N LEU A 208 -12.33 1.42 -13.41
CA LEU A 208 -12.01 0.00 -13.28
C LEU A 208 -12.52 -0.82 -14.47
N LEU A 209 -13.74 -0.58 -14.95
CA LEU A 209 -14.28 -1.26 -16.12
C LEU A 209 -13.54 -0.89 -17.42
N PHE A 210 -13.02 0.35 -17.51
CA PHE A 210 -12.20 0.77 -18.64
C PHE A 210 -10.86 0.02 -18.69
N ASN A 211 -10.19 -0.12 -17.54
CA ASN A 211 -8.91 -0.83 -17.45
C ASN A 211 -9.06 -2.36 -17.47
N PHE A 212 -10.18 -2.89 -16.98
CA PHE A 212 -10.44 -4.32 -16.84
C PHE A 212 -11.78 -4.71 -17.46
N PRO A 213 -11.92 -4.65 -18.79
CA PRO A 213 -13.15 -5.04 -19.46
C PRO A 213 -13.45 -6.53 -19.22
N GLY A 214 -14.71 -6.83 -18.89
CA GLY A 214 -15.18 -8.19 -18.63
C GLY A 214 -15.20 -8.59 -17.14
N LEU A 215 -14.68 -7.75 -16.23
CA LEU A 215 -14.87 -7.97 -14.79
C LEU A 215 -16.24 -7.48 -14.33
N ASN A 216 -16.89 -8.27 -13.47
CA ASN A 216 -18.09 -7.83 -12.75
C ASN A 216 -17.66 -6.95 -11.57
N ILE A 217 -17.93 -5.65 -11.67
CA ILE A 217 -17.52 -4.67 -10.65
C ILE A 217 -18.74 -3.94 -10.10
N THR A 218 -18.83 -3.91 -8.77
CA THR A 218 -19.84 -3.17 -8.02
C THR A 218 -19.14 -2.22 -7.05
N THR A 219 -19.68 -1.02 -6.90
CA THR A 219 -19.17 0.00 -5.98
C THR A 219 -20.24 0.36 -4.96
N TYR A 220 -19.87 0.49 -3.69
CA TYR A 220 -20.75 0.91 -2.61
C TYR A 220 -20.14 2.05 -1.81
N ASP A 221 -20.98 2.88 -1.19
CA ASP A 221 -20.50 3.76 -0.14
C ASP A 221 -20.19 2.94 1.12
N TYR A 222 -19.19 3.36 1.89
CA TYR A 222 -18.82 2.68 3.13
C TYR A 222 -19.95 2.66 4.18
N LYS A 223 -20.97 3.52 4.04
CA LYS A 223 -22.19 3.55 4.86
C LYS A 223 -23.33 2.70 4.28
N ASP A 224 -23.15 2.09 3.12
CA ASP A 224 -24.19 1.30 2.46
C ASP A 224 -24.49 0.02 3.27
N PRO A 225 -25.76 -0.24 3.65
CA PRO A 225 -26.14 -1.46 4.34
C PRO A 225 -25.75 -2.74 3.60
N MET A 226 -25.80 -2.75 2.26
CA MET A 226 -25.44 -3.93 1.46
C MET A 226 -23.95 -4.25 1.53
N LEU A 227 -23.10 -3.24 1.68
CA LEU A 227 -21.66 -3.44 1.90
C LEU A 227 -21.41 -4.02 3.29
N ARG A 228 -22.09 -3.47 4.31
CA ARG A 228 -21.98 -3.98 5.68
C ARG A 228 -22.37 -5.45 5.78
N ASP A 229 -23.50 -5.83 5.20
CA ASP A 229 -23.96 -7.23 5.17
C ASP A 229 -22.96 -8.14 4.45
N SER A 230 -22.32 -7.63 3.39
CA SER A 230 -21.29 -8.33 2.63
C SER A 230 -20.07 -8.66 3.49
N ILE A 231 -19.56 -7.66 4.23
CA ILE A 231 -18.39 -7.79 5.09
C ILE A 231 -18.71 -8.69 6.30
N GLU A 232 -19.90 -8.56 6.89
CA GLU A 232 -20.31 -9.43 8.00
C GLU A 232 -20.38 -10.90 7.60
N GLN A 233 -20.94 -11.21 6.42
CA GLN A 233 -20.94 -12.56 5.87
C GLN A 233 -19.51 -13.08 5.64
N LEU A 234 -18.63 -12.21 5.15
CA LEU A 234 -17.23 -12.52 4.91
C LEU A 234 -16.51 -12.88 6.23
N GLU A 235 -16.74 -12.11 7.30
CA GLU A 235 -16.20 -12.40 8.63
C GLU A 235 -16.70 -13.72 9.20
N ILE A 236 -17.99 -14.02 9.06
CA ILE A 236 -18.58 -15.28 9.55
C ILE A 236 -17.91 -16.47 8.86
N ILE A 237 -17.71 -16.39 7.54
CA ILE A 237 -17.06 -17.43 6.76
C ILE A 237 -15.59 -17.58 7.17
N ALA A 238 -14.85 -16.47 7.27
CA ALA A 238 -13.46 -16.48 7.71
C ALA A 238 -13.30 -17.10 9.11
N ARG A 239 -14.24 -16.87 10.04
CA ARG A 239 -14.25 -17.49 11.38
C ARG A 239 -14.56 -18.98 11.33
N ARG A 240 -15.49 -19.43 10.47
CA ARG A 240 -15.78 -20.87 10.30
C ARG A 240 -14.54 -21.65 9.85
N TYR A 241 -13.75 -21.10 8.91
CA TYR A 241 -12.48 -21.71 8.51
C TYR A 241 -11.48 -21.84 9.65
N LYS A 242 -11.32 -20.79 10.49
CA LYS A 242 -10.41 -20.83 11.63
C LYS A 242 -10.73 -21.93 12.64
N ASN A 243 -12.01 -22.23 12.83
CA ASN A 243 -12.43 -23.26 13.79
C ASN A 243 -12.19 -24.68 13.26
N ILE A 244 -12.30 -24.89 11.94
CA ILE A 244 -11.97 -26.17 11.29
C ILE A 244 -10.47 -26.48 11.48
N GLY A 245 -9.58 -25.53 11.18
CA GLY A 245 -8.13 -25.72 11.36
C GLY A 245 -7.64 -25.80 12.82
N ARG A 246 -8.51 -25.61 13.82
CA ARG A 246 -8.20 -25.78 15.26
C ARG A 246 -8.68 -27.09 15.86
N GLN A 247 -9.65 -27.77 15.24
CA GLN A 247 -10.11 -29.09 15.70
C GLN A 247 -9.18 -30.23 15.25
N GLU A 248 -8.22 -29.93 14.37
CA GLU A 248 -7.25 -30.90 13.81
C GLU A 248 -5.83 -30.77 14.41
N LYS A 249 -5.69 -30.10 15.57
CA LYS A 249 -4.42 -30.04 16.34
C LYS A 249 -4.57 -30.63 17.74
#